data_AF-A0A7V2E9T5-F1
#
_entry.id   AF-A0A7V2E9T5-F1
#
_cell.length_a   1.000
_cell.length_b   1.000
_cell.length_c   1.000
_cell.angle_alpha   90.00
_cell.angle_beta   90.00
_cell.angle_gamma   90.00
#
_symmetry.space_group_name_H-M   'P 1'
#
loop_
_entity.id
_entity.type
_entity.pdbx_description
1 polymer ?
#
loop_
_entity_poly.entity_id
_entity_poly.type
_entity_poly.pdbx_seq_one_letter_code
_entity_poly.pdbx_strand_id
1 'polypeptide(L)'
;MSENASSATAQPCCGWLSVWTEGLAFLVAAVGVMGSLYLTWGLGLTACPLCLYQRMFAMAVVTVLLAGWLFAQPVGRGLSVLAFPFSVGGCCVACFHVYREWVQSMVCPLGLWEIGTAPQQSLAVFTLLTVLLAVSMLAATERRAWWNRGLIALVLLAGLGAAMAWGLIKSSPPPSGQGSYQELVQKRDNHELSVCTPVRPAATPEHSATPSSQDTASQKPPAGTGGVQKGGFSFLARLSDIK
;
A
#
# COMPACT_ATOMS: atom_id res chain seq x y z
N MET A 1 -25.18 36.91 -40.62
CA MET A 1 -25.45 36.69 -39.18
C MET A 1 -24.28 35.89 -38.64
N SER A 2 -23.25 36.59 -38.15
CA SER A 2 -22.01 36.00 -37.66
C SER A 2 -21.97 36.19 -36.15
N GLU A 3 -22.39 35.16 -35.42
CA GLU A 3 -22.15 35.07 -33.99
C GLU A 3 -20.65 34.76 -33.79
N ASN A 4 -19.88 35.82 -33.54
CA ASN A 4 -18.59 35.72 -32.89
C ASN A 4 -18.84 35.25 -31.45
N ALA A 5 -19.04 33.94 -31.28
CA ALA A 5 -18.93 33.31 -29.98
C ALA A 5 -17.44 33.34 -29.60
N SER A 6 -17.02 34.48 -29.05
CA SER A 6 -15.83 34.59 -28.21
C SER A 6 -16.06 33.67 -27.02
N SER A 7 -15.83 32.37 -27.22
CA SER A 7 -15.69 31.40 -26.16
C SER A 7 -14.50 31.88 -25.34
N ALA A 8 -14.78 32.64 -24.28
CA ALA A 8 -13.82 32.95 -23.25
C ALA A 8 -13.34 31.61 -22.71
N THR A 9 -12.23 31.13 -23.24
CA THR A 9 -11.46 30.01 -22.73
C THR A 9 -11.05 30.43 -21.34
N ALA A 10 -11.83 30.03 -20.35
CA ALA A 10 -11.56 30.29 -18.96
C ALA A 10 -10.18 29.69 -18.65
N GLN A 11 -9.18 30.57 -18.54
CA GLN A 11 -7.83 30.15 -18.22
C GLN A 11 -7.82 29.60 -16.80
N PRO A 12 -7.21 28.43 -16.55
CA PRO A 12 -7.07 27.88 -15.21
C PRO A 12 -6.30 28.89 -14.34
N CYS A 13 -6.85 29.24 -13.18
CA CYS A 13 -6.32 30.31 -12.34
C CYS A 13 -4.87 30.05 -11.87
N CYS A 14 -4.40 28.80 -11.87
CA CYS A 14 -3.05 28.43 -11.44
C CYS A 14 -2.50 27.21 -12.21
N GLY A 15 -2.45 27.24 -13.55
CA GLY A 15 -1.93 26.11 -14.35
C GLY A 15 -0.51 25.67 -13.99
N TRP A 16 0.34 26.57 -13.49
CA TRP A 16 1.67 26.22 -13.02
C TRP A 16 1.63 25.36 -11.74
N LEU A 17 0.72 25.65 -10.80
CA LEU A 17 0.64 24.94 -9.53
C LEU A 17 0.32 23.46 -9.72
N SER A 18 -0.57 23.11 -10.65
CA SER A 18 -0.90 21.71 -10.94
C SER A 18 0.30 20.94 -11.50
N VAL A 19 1.09 21.56 -12.37
CA VAL A 19 2.31 20.94 -12.92
C VAL A 19 3.33 20.66 -11.81
N TRP A 20 3.53 21.63 -10.90
CA TRP A 20 4.45 21.47 -9.78
C TRP A 20 3.98 20.40 -8.79
N THR A 21 2.69 20.35 -8.46
CA THR A 21 2.16 19.33 -7.53
C THR A 21 2.16 17.93 -8.15
N GLU A 22 1.89 17.80 -9.46
CA GLU A 22 2.03 16.51 -10.18
C GLU A 22 3.48 16.02 -10.19
N GLY A 23 4.43 16.91 -10.49
CA GLY A 23 5.86 16.58 -10.45
C GLY A 23 6.33 16.17 -9.05
N LEU A 24 5.87 16.87 -8.02
CA LEU A 24 6.19 16.52 -6.63
C LEU A 24 5.55 15.19 -6.23
N ALA A 25 4.30 14.94 -6.63
CA ALA A 25 3.64 13.66 -6.40
C ALA A 25 4.38 12.50 -7.08
N PHE A 26 4.83 12.69 -8.32
CA PHE A 26 5.67 11.71 -9.02
C PHE A 26 6.97 11.43 -8.27
N LEU A 27 7.68 12.47 -7.84
CA LEU A 27 8.94 12.33 -7.09
C LEU A 27 8.73 11.58 -5.76
N VAL A 28 7.71 11.96 -4.99
CA VAL A 28 7.37 11.29 -3.72
C VAL A 28 7.03 9.82 -3.96
N ALA A 29 6.24 9.51 -4.99
CA ALA A 29 5.86 8.14 -5.32
C ALA A 29 7.10 7.32 -5.74
N ALA A 30 7.98 7.89 -6.57
CA ALA A 30 9.21 7.25 -7.02
C ALA A 30 10.17 6.97 -5.84
N VAL A 31 10.37 7.94 -4.95
CA VAL A 31 11.18 7.76 -3.73
C VAL A 31 10.57 6.70 -2.82
N GLY A 32 9.25 6.70 -2.62
CA GLY A 32 8.55 5.68 -1.83
C GLY A 32 8.72 4.27 -2.41
N VAL A 33 8.63 4.14 -3.74
CA VAL A 33 8.89 2.90 -4.48
C VAL A 33 10.34 2.44 -4.30
N MET A 34 11.30 3.35 -4.49
CA MET A 34 12.73 3.05 -4.34
C MET A 34 13.07 2.64 -2.91
N GLY A 35 12.53 3.34 -1.91
CA GLY A 35 12.70 2.99 -0.50
C GLY A 35 12.13 1.61 -0.18
N SER A 36 10.92 1.29 -0.66
CA SER A 36 10.31 -0.02 -0.47
C SER A 36 11.11 -1.16 -1.14
N LEU A 37 11.63 -0.90 -2.34
CA LEU A 37 12.53 -1.81 -3.06
C LEU A 37 13.83 -2.04 -2.29
N TYR A 38 14.43 -0.97 -1.78
CA TYR A 38 15.68 -1.02 -1.02
C TYR A 38 15.52 -1.83 0.27
N LEU A 39 14.40 -1.72 0.99
CA LEU A 39 14.13 -2.56 2.15
C LEU A 39 14.06 -4.06 1.79
N THR A 40 13.52 -4.39 0.62
CA THR A 40 13.40 -5.80 0.19
C THR A 40 14.75 -6.36 -0.28
N TRP A 41 15.49 -5.59 -1.11
CA TRP A 41 16.72 -6.07 -1.73
C TRP A 41 17.99 -5.76 -0.93
N GLY A 42 18.07 -4.59 -0.34
CA GLY A 42 19.25 -4.15 0.42
C GLY A 42 19.33 -4.76 1.81
N LEU A 43 18.18 -4.89 2.50
CA LEU A 43 18.11 -5.40 3.87
C LEU A 43 17.52 -6.82 3.97
N GLY A 44 17.09 -7.42 2.86
CA GLY A 44 16.58 -8.80 2.83
C GLY A 44 15.25 -9.00 3.57
N LEU A 45 14.49 -7.94 3.85
CA LEU A 45 13.19 -8.09 4.51
C LEU A 45 12.16 -8.69 3.56
N THR A 46 11.38 -9.63 4.09
CA THR A 46 10.26 -10.23 3.39
C THR A 46 9.02 -9.38 3.62
N ALA A 47 8.48 -8.81 2.56
CA ALA A 47 7.27 -8.00 2.64
C ALA A 47 6.05 -8.87 3.02
N CYS A 48 5.28 -8.43 4.01
CA CYS A 48 3.98 -9.03 4.29
C CYS A 48 2.98 -8.72 3.15
N PRO A 49 1.87 -9.47 3.02
CA PRO A 49 0.87 -9.22 1.98
C PRO A 49 0.35 -7.78 1.94
N LEU A 50 0.16 -7.15 3.10
CA LEU A 50 -0.29 -5.76 3.21
C LEU A 50 0.75 -4.76 2.69
N CYS A 51 2.03 -4.94 3.04
CA CYS A 51 3.14 -4.13 2.49
C CYS A 51 3.25 -4.29 0.97
N LEU A 52 3.04 -5.51 0.47
CA LEU A 52 3.08 -5.78 -0.96
C LEU A 52 1.97 -4.98 -1.69
N TYR A 53 0.75 -4.95 -1.16
CA TYR A 53 -0.34 -4.16 -1.75
C TYR A 53 -0.02 -2.66 -1.76
N GLN A 54 0.53 -2.12 -0.67
CA GLN A 54 0.99 -0.73 -0.61
C GLN A 54 2.03 -0.45 -1.70
N ARG A 55 3.02 -1.33 -1.88
CA ARG A 55 4.01 -1.21 -2.96
C ARG A 55 3.36 -1.24 -4.34
N MET A 56 2.38 -2.12 -4.58
CA MET A 56 1.66 -2.19 -5.85
C MET A 56 0.88 -0.91 -6.15
N PHE A 57 0.22 -0.31 -5.15
CA PHE A 57 -0.43 0.99 -5.31
C PHE A 57 0.56 2.11 -5.63
N ALA A 58 1.71 2.16 -4.96
CA ALA A 58 2.73 3.17 -5.24
C ALA A 58 3.28 3.02 -6.67
N MET A 59 3.56 1.78 -7.11
CA MET A 59 3.97 1.48 -8.49
C MET A 59 2.90 1.87 -9.52
N ALA A 60 1.62 1.64 -9.22
CA ALA A 60 0.53 2.06 -10.09
C ALA A 60 0.48 3.59 -10.23
N VAL A 61 0.64 4.33 -9.12
CA VAL A 61 0.73 5.81 -9.15
C VAL A 61 1.91 6.27 -10.01
N VAL A 62 3.12 5.74 -9.78
CA VAL A 62 4.31 6.06 -10.59
C VAL A 62 4.06 5.76 -12.07
N THR A 63 3.49 4.59 -12.38
CA THR A 63 3.23 4.15 -13.75
C THR A 63 2.23 5.07 -14.46
N VAL A 64 1.12 5.42 -13.80
CA VAL A 64 0.10 6.31 -14.37
C VAL A 64 0.67 7.70 -14.62
N LEU A 65 1.39 8.27 -13.65
CA LEU A 65 2.00 9.59 -13.79
C LEU A 65 3.08 9.62 -14.87
N LEU A 66 3.97 8.63 -14.89
CA LEU A 66 5.01 8.49 -15.90
C LEU A 66 4.43 8.29 -17.31
N ALA A 67 3.41 7.44 -17.43
CA ALA A 67 2.76 7.18 -18.71
C ALA A 67 2.12 8.45 -19.28
N GLY A 68 1.45 9.28 -18.45
CA GLY A 68 0.92 10.53 -18.98
C GLY A 68 1.99 11.56 -19.31
N TRP A 69 3.12 11.59 -18.61
CA TRP A 69 4.25 12.42 -19.04
C TRP A 69 4.86 11.98 -20.37
N LEU A 70 4.92 10.67 -20.65
CA LEU A 70 5.47 10.13 -21.89
C LEU A 70 4.50 10.20 -23.08
N PHE A 71 3.21 9.97 -22.84
CA PHE A 71 2.23 9.74 -23.91
C PHE A 71 1.10 10.79 -24.00
N ALA A 72 0.89 11.65 -23.00
CA ALA A 72 -0.28 12.54 -22.96
C ALA A 72 0.00 14.02 -23.33
N GLN A 73 -1.02 14.57 -24.01
CA GLN A 73 -1.36 15.96 -24.35
C GLN A 73 -1.21 16.95 -23.17
N PRO A 74 -1.20 18.29 -23.40
CA PRO A 74 -0.68 19.30 -22.46
C PRO A 74 -1.04 19.06 -21.00
N VAL A 75 0.01 19.13 -20.18
CA VAL A 75 -0.01 19.00 -18.72
C VAL A 75 -1.25 19.67 -18.10
N GLY A 76 -1.98 18.94 -17.24
CA GLY A 76 -2.79 19.61 -16.23
C GLY A 76 -4.23 19.16 -15.95
N ARG A 77 -4.78 18.05 -16.48
CA ARG A 77 -6.15 17.63 -16.04
C ARG A 77 -6.40 16.13 -15.88
N GLY A 78 -5.86 15.27 -16.74
CA GLY A 78 -6.23 13.85 -16.75
C GLY A 78 -5.48 12.97 -15.76
N LEU A 79 -4.21 13.31 -15.48
CA LEU A 79 -3.28 12.42 -14.78
C LEU A 79 -3.60 12.23 -13.31
N SER A 80 -3.79 13.36 -12.61
CA SER A 80 -4.12 13.32 -11.18
C SER A 80 -5.42 12.57 -10.91
N VAL A 81 -6.42 12.70 -11.79
CA VAL A 81 -7.72 12.00 -11.68
C VAL A 81 -7.55 10.48 -11.75
N LEU A 82 -6.68 9.98 -12.63
CA LEU A 82 -6.41 8.56 -12.79
C LEU A 82 -5.54 8.00 -11.67
N ALA A 83 -4.57 8.78 -11.17
CA ALA A 83 -3.67 8.36 -10.10
C ALA A 83 -4.31 8.41 -8.70
N PHE A 84 -5.25 9.32 -8.48
CA PHE A 84 -5.90 9.56 -7.19
C PHE A 84 -6.51 8.31 -6.52
N PRO A 85 -7.33 7.46 -7.19
CA PRO A 85 -7.89 6.28 -6.55
C PRO A 85 -6.82 5.28 -6.07
N PHE A 86 -5.68 5.17 -6.75
CA PHE A 86 -4.57 4.32 -6.31
C PHE A 86 -3.89 4.87 -5.06
N SER A 87 -3.72 6.19 -4.97
CA SER A 87 -3.17 6.84 -3.77
C SER A 87 -4.10 6.67 -2.56
N VAL A 88 -5.41 6.88 -2.75
CA VAL A 88 -6.41 6.67 -1.70
C VAL A 88 -6.45 5.19 -1.28
N GLY A 89 -6.44 4.26 -2.24
CA GLY A 89 -6.39 2.83 -1.95
C GLY A 89 -5.16 2.44 -1.12
N GLY A 90 -3.97 2.90 -1.53
CA GLY A 90 -2.74 2.71 -0.77
C GLY A 90 -2.80 3.32 0.63
N CYS A 91 -3.36 4.52 0.76
CA CYS A 91 -3.57 5.19 2.05
C CYS A 91 -4.50 4.39 2.97
N CYS A 92 -5.62 3.86 2.46
CA CYS A 92 -6.54 3.02 3.23
C CYS A 92 -5.87 1.73 3.72
N VAL A 93 -5.10 1.05 2.86
CA VAL A 93 -4.33 -0.14 3.27
C VAL A 93 -3.27 0.22 4.32
N ALA A 94 -2.60 1.37 4.18
CA ALA A 94 -1.62 1.83 5.16
C ALA A 94 -2.26 2.18 6.51
N CYS A 95 -3.40 2.87 6.54
CA CYS A 95 -4.17 3.13 7.76
C CYS A 95 -4.58 1.84 8.46
N PHE A 96 -5.09 0.85 7.71
CA PHE A 96 -5.46 -0.45 8.26
C PHE A 96 -4.24 -1.18 8.83
N HIS A 97 -3.10 -1.11 8.15
CA HIS A 97 -1.86 -1.73 8.61
C HIS A 97 -1.38 -1.10 9.94
N VAL A 98 -1.33 0.24 10.02
CA VAL A 98 -0.97 0.95 11.26
C VAL A 98 -1.98 0.67 12.38
N TYR A 99 -3.27 0.56 12.07
CA TYR A 99 -4.29 0.16 13.04
C TYR A 99 -4.04 -1.23 13.62
N ARG A 100 -3.65 -2.21 12.80
CA ARG A 100 -3.34 -3.57 13.26
C ARG A 100 -2.09 -3.63 14.13
N GLU A 101 -1.09 -2.81 13.82
CA GLU A 101 0.09 -2.59 14.66
C GLU A 101 -0.29 -1.94 15.99
N TRP A 102 -1.13 -0.90 15.97
CA TRP A 102 -1.60 -0.21 17.17
C TRP A 102 -2.32 -1.14 18.15
N VAL A 103 -3.21 -2.01 17.64
CA VAL A 103 -3.94 -3.03 18.42
C VAL A 103 -3.01 -4.17 18.90
N GLN A 104 -1.71 -4.11 18.62
CA GLN A 104 -0.72 -5.12 19.00
C GLN A 104 -1.08 -6.51 18.45
N SER A 105 -1.78 -6.56 17.33
CA SER A 105 -2.12 -7.83 16.66
C SER A 105 -0.98 -8.37 15.81
N MET A 106 0.03 -7.53 15.53
CA MET A 106 1.19 -7.82 14.71
C MET A 106 2.33 -6.88 15.05
N VAL A 107 3.56 -7.39 14.99
CA VAL A 107 4.80 -6.59 15.14
C VAL A 107 5.46 -6.46 13.78
N CYS A 108 5.77 -5.22 13.39
CA CYS A 108 6.42 -4.90 12.12
C CYS A 108 7.91 -4.55 12.31
N PRO A 109 8.76 -4.80 11.31
CA PRO A 109 10.14 -4.35 11.34
C PRO A 109 10.26 -2.83 11.32
N LEU A 110 11.40 -2.33 11.81
CA LEU A 110 11.75 -0.90 11.78
C LEU A 110 11.85 -0.39 10.34
N GLY A 111 11.47 0.87 10.14
CA GLY A 111 11.55 1.53 8.84
C GLY A 111 12.97 2.00 8.49
N LEU A 112 13.10 2.78 7.41
CA LEU A 112 14.36 3.42 7.03
C LEU A 112 14.85 4.33 8.15
N TRP A 113 16.14 4.23 8.49
CA TRP A 113 16.81 5.00 9.56
C TRP A 113 16.20 4.85 10.96
N GLU A 114 15.48 3.75 11.23
CA GLU A 114 14.81 3.51 12.53
C GLU A 114 13.78 4.60 12.92
N ILE A 115 13.36 5.44 11.96
CA ILE A 115 12.36 6.49 12.19
C ILE A 115 10.97 5.84 12.08
N GLY A 116 10.53 5.26 13.19
CA GLY A 116 9.25 4.55 13.28
C GLY A 116 9.26 3.22 12.51
N THR A 117 8.08 2.66 12.30
CA THR A 117 7.92 1.36 11.65
C THR A 117 7.66 1.52 10.16
N ALA A 118 7.98 0.49 9.38
CA ALA A 118 7.73 0.48 7.93
C ALA A 118 6.30 0.89 7.52
N PRO A 119 5.21 0.41 8.18
CA PRO A 119 3.85 0.84 7.83
C PRO A 119 3.57 2.31 8.13
N GLN A 120 4.18 2.91 9.18
CA GLN A 120 4.00 4.33 9.50
C GLN A 120 4.66 5.23 8.43
N GLN A 121 5.85 4.86 7.97
CA GLN A 121 6.52 5.59 6.87
C GLN A 121 5.69 5.52 5.58
N SER A 122 5.14 4.35 5.25
CA SER A 122 4.26 4.17 4.10
C SER A 122 2.98 5.00 4.21
N LEU A 123 2.36 5.06 5.40
CA LEU A 123 1.19 5.90 5.65
C LEU A 123 1.49 7.39 5.41
N ALA A 124 2.65 7.87 5.86
CA ALA A 124 3.06 9.25 5.63
C ALA A 124 3.21 9.55 4.13
N VAL A 125 3.86 8.65 3.38
CA VAL A 125 4.03 8.76 1.92
C VAL A 125 2.67 8.78 1.20
N PHE A 126 1.77 7.84 1.49
CA PHE A 126 0.46 7.79 0.85
C PHE A 126 -0.46 8.96 1.23
N THR A 127 -0.35 9.46 2.45
CA THR A 127 -1.08 10.66 2.88
C THR A 127 -0.60 11.87 2.08
N LEU A 128 0.73 12.04 1.98
CA LEU A 128 1.33 13.12 1.19
C LEU A 128 0.93 13.03 -0.29
N LEU A 129 0.99 11.83 -0.90
CA LEU A 129 0.54 11.60 -2.28
C LEU A 129 -0.93 11.96 -2.46
N THR A 130 -1.79 11.53 -1.54
CA THR A 130 -3.24 11.78 -1.63
C THR A 130 -3.53 13.27 -1.55
N VAL A 131 -2.84 14.00 -0.67
CA VAL A 131 -2.97 15.46 -0.54
C VAL A 131 -2.45 16.15 -1.80
N LEU A 132 -1.27 15.80 -2.32
CA LEU A 132 -0.71 16.42 -3.52
C LEU A 132 -1.59 16.21 -4.76
N LEU A 133 -2.10 15.00 -4.96
CA LEU A 133 -2.99 14.68 -6.07
C LEU A 133 -4.35 15.37 -5.92
N ALA A 134 -4.90 15.43 -4.69
CA ALA A 134 -6.11 16.21 -4.42
C ALA A 134 -5.89 17.69 -4.75
N VAL A 135 -4.81 18.31 -4.25
CA VAL A 135 -4.47 19.71 -4.54
C VAL A 135 -4.32 19.95 -6.04
N SER A 136 -3.68 19.03 -6.78
CA SER A 136 -3.59 19.12 -8.24
C SER A 136 -4.98 19.15 -8.90
N MET A 137 -5.88 18.24 -8.52
CA MET A 137 -7.26 18.20 -9.03
C MET A 137 -8.04 19.50 -8.68
N LEU A 138 -7.84 20.02 -7.48
CA LEU A 138 -8.45 21.27 -7.02
C LEU A 138 -7.91 22.50 -7.77
N ALA A 139 -6.61 22.53 -8.05
CA ALA A 139 -5.98 23.62 -8.79
C ALA A 139 -6.35 23.63 -10.29
N ALA A 140 -6.65 22.45 -10.85
CA ALA A 140 -6.97 22.25 -12.26
C ALA A 140 -8.44 22.56 -12.64
N THR A 141 -9.34 22.72 -11.66
CA THR A 141 -10.78 22.91 -11.91
C THR A 141 -11.22 24.38 -11.82
N GLU A 142 -12.06 24.82 -12.75
CA GLU A 142 -12.70 26.13 -12.67
C GLU A 142 -13.61 26.21 -11.44
N ARG A 143 -13.44 27.28 -10.64
CA ARG A 143 -14.05 27.44 -9.31
C ARG A 143 -15.58 27.26 -9.30
N ARG A 144 -16.28 27.59 -10.39
CA ARG A 144 -17.75 27.50 -10.51
C ARG A 144 -18.26 26.11 -10.90
N ALA A 145 -17.54 25.39 -11.76
CA ALA A 145 -17.88 24.01 -12.13
C ALA A 145 -17.49 23.00 -11.03
N TRP A 146 -16.50 23.36 -10.21
CA TRP A 146 -15.97 22.53 -9.14
C TRP A 146 -16.99 22.19 -8.05
N TRP A 147 -17.79 23.16 -7.60
CA TRP A 147 -18.65 23.00 -6.42
C TRP A 147 -19.67 21.86 -6.56
N ASN A 148 -20.16 21.62 -7.78
CA ASN A 148 -21.14 20.56 -8.03
C ASN A 148 -20.51 19.30 -8.63
N ARG A 149 -19.54 19.40 -9.55
CA ARG A 149 -19.01 18.22 -10.25
C ARG A 149 -17.67 17.73 -9.71
N GLY A 150 -16.80 18.65 -9.28
CA GLY A 150 -15.47 18.32 -8.78
C GLY A 150 -15.51 17.56 -7.46
N LEU A 151 -16.33 18.03 -6.50
CA LEU A 151 -16.46 17.38 -5.21
C LEU A 151 -17.08 15.98 -5.33
N ILE A 152 -18.13 15.83 -6.15
CA ILE A 152 -18.72 14.52 -6.44
C ILE A 152 -17.68 13.58 -7.06
N ALA A 153 -16.93 14.02 -8.06
CA ALA A 153 -15.88 13.20 -8.69
C ALA A 153 -14.80 12.78 -7.68
N LEU A 154 -14.34 13.69 -6.82
CA LEU A 154 -13.34 13.39 -5.79
C LEU A 154 -13.86 12.32 -4.82
N VAL A 155 -15.09 12.48 -4.32
CA VAL A 155 -15.72 11.51 -3.42
C VAL A 155 -15.89 10.14 -4.09
N LEU A 156 -16.34 10.10 -5.35
CA LEU A 156 -16.49 8.86 -6.10
C LEU A 156 -15.15 8.15 -6.32
N LEU A 157 -14.09 8.88 -6.69
CA LEU A 157 -12.76 8.31 -6.88
C LEU A 157 -12.13 7.84 -5.56
N ALA A 158 -12.35 8.59 -4.47
CA ALA A 158 -11.93 8.17 -3.14
C ALA A 158 -12.68 6.90 -2.71
N GLY A 159 -14.00 6.83 -2.94
CA GLY A 159 -14.82 5.65 -2.69
C GLY A 159 -14.35 4.43 -3.50
N LEU A 160 -13.99 4.64 -4.78
CA LEU A 160 -13.42 3.59 -5.63
C LEU A 160 -12.08 3.07 -5.05
N GLY A 161 -11.17 3.96 -4.67
CA GLY A 161 -9.90 3.59 -4.04
C GLY A 161 -10.10 2.82 -2.73
N ALA A 162 -11.03 3.27 -1.88
CA ALA A 162 -11.37 2.59 -0.64
C ALA A 162 -11.99 1.20 -0.87
N ALA A 163 -12.85 1.05 -1.88
CA ALA A 163 -13.43 -0.23 -2.27
C ALA A 163 -12.36 -1.22 -2.76
N MET A 164 -11.39 -0.75 -3.56
CA MET A 164 -10.24 -1.55 -3.99
C MET A 164 -9.41 -2.02 -2.78
N ALA A 165 -9.10 -1.10 -1.86
CA ALA A 165 -8.36 -1.42 -0.63
C ALA A 165 -9.09 -2.45 0.22
N TRP A 166 -10.40 -2.29 0.42
CA TRP A 166 -11.22 -3.26 1.16
C TRP A 166 -11.19 -4.66 0.54
N GLY A 167 -11.28 -4.75 -0.80
CA GLY A 167 -11.18 -6.01 -1.52
C GLY A 167 -9.84 -6.72 -1.29
N LEU A 168 -8.73 -5.98 -1.29
CA LEU A 168 -7.39 -6.52 -1.02
C LEU A 168 -7.19 -6.94 0.45
N ILE A 169 -7.70 -6.16 1.40
CA ILE A 169 -7.65 -6.51 2.83
C ILE A 169 -8.42 -7.81 3.09
N LYS A 170 -9.60 -7.97 2.48
CA LYS A 170 -10.43 -9.16 2.67
C LYS A 170 -9.85 -10.41 1.99
N SER A 171 -9.13 -10.26 0.88
CA SER A 171 -8.51 -11.38 0.16
C SER A 171 -7.10 -11.73 0.67
N SER A 172 -6.57 -10.97 1.63
CA SER A 172 -5.24 -11.19 2.19
C SER A 172 -5.16 -12.56 2.88
N PRO A 173 -4.17 -13.41 2.55
CA PRO A 173 -3.94 -14.62 3.32
C PRO A 173 -3.51 -14.26 4.75
N PRO A 174 -3.81 -15.13 5.75
CA PRO A 174 -3.34 -14.91 7.11
C PRO A 174 -1.80 -14.90 7.13
N PRO A 175 -1.17 -14.00 7.91
CA PRO A 175 0.29 -13.96 8.02
C PRO A 175 0.80 -15.23 8.71
N SER A 176 1.98 -15.69 8.28
CA SER A 176 2.64 -16.88 8.84
C SER A 176 3.41 -16.56 10.13
N GLY A 177 3.65 -17.59 10.94
CA GLY A 177 4.33 -17.47 12.24
C GLY A 177 3.44 -16.91 13.33
N GLN A 178 3.80 -17.15 14.60
CA GLN A 178 3.16 -16.54 15.77
C GLN A 178 4.19 -16.50 16.91
N GLY A 179 4.12 -15.47 17.75
CA GLY A 179 4.99 -15.34 18.92
C GLY A 179 4.33 -14.50 20.03
N SER A 180 4.91 -14.54 21.22
CA SER A 180 4.53 -13.59 22.28
C SER A 180 4.89 -12.17 21.84
N TYR A 181 4.09 -11.17 22.19
CA TYR A 181 4.37 -9.78 21.84
C TYR A 181 5.78 -9.34 22.27
N GLN A 182 6.18 -9.65 23.51
CA GLN A 182 7.48 -9.28 24.06
C GLN A 182 8.64 -9.92 23.28
N GLU A 183 8.49 -11.19 22.90
CA GLU A 183 9.48 -11.91 22.10
C GLU A 183 9.61 -11.30 20.70
N LEU A 184 8.49 -10.95 20.07
CA LEU A 184 8.49 -10.34 18.73
C LEU A 184 9.07 -8.92 18.74
N VAL A 185 8.80 -8.14 19.78
CA VAL A 185 9.41 -6.81 19.98
C VAL A 185 10.92 -6.94 20.19
N GLN A 186 11.36 -7.87 21.03
CA GLN A 186 12.79 -8.11 21.23
C GLN A 186 13.48 -8.53 19.92
N LYS A 187 12.87 -9.43 19.13
CA LYS A 187 13.36 -9.82 17.81
C LYS A 187 13.42 -8.66 16.83
N ARG A 188 12.43 -7.74 16.88
CA ARG A 188 12.43 -6.52 16.06
C ARG A 188 13.61 -5.62 16.45
N ASP A 189 13.82 -5.39 17.74
CA ASP A 189 14.87 -4.49 18.23
C ASP A 189 16.28 -5.07 17.97
N ASN A 190 16.41 -6.40 17.97
CA ASN A 190 17.63 -7.12 17.55
C ASN A 190 17.79 -7.26 16.03
N HIS A 191 16.89 -6.70 15.21
CA HIS A 191 16.89 -6.81 13.74
C HIS A 191 16.79 -8.26 13.21
N GLU A 192 16.25 -9.19 14.00
CA GLU A 192 16.03 -10.59 13.62
C GLU A 192 14.68 -10.80 12.92
N LEU A 193 13.77 -9.82 13.01
CA LEU A 193 12.43 -9.90 12.46
C LEU A 193 12.42 -9.51 10.98
N SER A 194 12.44 -10.50 10.09
CA SER A 194 12.44 -10.29 8.63
C SER A 194 11.05 -10.08 8.02
N VAL A 195 9.97 -10.42 8.74
CA VAL A 195 8.58 -10.34 8.25
C VAL A 195 7.63 -9.90 9.37
N CYS A 196 6.58 -9.16 9.03
CA CYS A 196 5.53 -8.82 9.99
C CYS A 196 4.88 -10.10 10.53
N THR A 197 4.96 -10.30 11.83
CA THR A 197 4.52 -11.55 12.48
C THR A 197 3.32 -11.26 13.41
N PRO A 198 2.23 -12.05 13.34
CA PRO A 198 1.08 -11.84 14.20
C PRO A 198 1.40 -12.25 15.64
N VAL A 199 0.82 -11.51 16.59
CA VAL A 199 0.94 -11.80 18.02
C VAL A 199 0.01 -12.95 18.37
N ARG A 200 0.52 -13.98 19.06
CA ARG A 200 -0.32 -15.05 19.60
C ARG A 200 -1.26 -14.42 20.64
N PRO A 201 -2.59 -14.62 20.56
CA PRO A 201 -3.49 -14.17 21.61
C PRO A 201 -2.98 -14.72 22.95
N ALA A 202 -2.90 -13.87 23.99
CA ALA A 202 -2.63 -14.38 25.33
C ALA A 202 -3.61 -15.52 25.56
N ALA A 203 -3.11 -16.71 25.89
CA ALA A 203 -3.98 -17.84 26.17
C ALA A 203 -5.01 -17.32 27.18
N THR A 204 -6.28 -17.24 26.75
CA THR A 204 -7.37 -16.97 27.68
C THR A 204 -7.12 -17.95 28.81
N PRO A 205 -6.95 -17.51 30.06
CA PRO A 205 -6.68 -18.42 31.16
C PRO A 205 -7.78 -19.47 31.08
N GLU A 206 -7.41 -20.67 30.62
CA GLU A 206 -8.31 -21.79 30.58
C GLU A 206 -8.74 -21.92 32.03
N HIS A 207 -10.00 -21.56 32.31
CA HIS A 207 -10.62 -21.86 33.57
C HIS A 207 -10.40 -23.34 33.75
N SER A 208 -9.48 -23.69 34.63
CA SER A 208 -8.85 -25.00 34.78
C SER A 208 -9.88 -26.09 34.51
N ALA A 209 -9.95 -26.55 33.26
CA ALA A 209 -10.76 -27.70 32.93
C ALA A 209 -10.01 -28.85 33.58
N THR A 210 -10.63 -29.39 34.63
CA THR A 210 -10.18 -30.56 35.38
C THR A 210 -9.54 -31.57 34.43
N PRO A 211 -8.32 -32.05 34.71
CA PRO A 211 -7.61 -32.94 33.80
C PRO A 211 -8.43 -34.22 33.59
N SER A 212 -9.05 -34.34 32.42
CA SER A 212 -9.58 -35.60 31.94
C SER A 212 -8.40 -36.46 31.51
N SER A 213 -8.02 -37.37 32.39
CA SER A 213 -7.08 -38.46 32.12
C SER A 213 -7.58 -39.28 30.93
N GLN A 214 -7.00 -39.10 29.74
CA GLN A 214 -7.13 -40.06 28.66
C GLN A 214 -5.89 -40.05 27.75
N ASP A 215 -5.10 -41.12 27.97
CA ASP A 215 -4.47 -41.97 26.96
C ASP A 215 -3.28 -41.45 26.14
N THR A 216 -2.13 -41.66 26.76
CA THR A 216 -0.87 -42.10 26.17
C THR A 216 -1.08 -43.11 25.02
N ALA A 217 -0.97 -42.66 23.77
CA ALA A 217 -0.76 -43.54 22.63
C ALA A 217 0.34 -42.97 21.72
N SER A 218 1.58 -43.35 22.06
CA SER A 218 2.69 -43.67 21.17
C SER A 218 2.57 -43.19 19.70
N GLN A 219 3.19 -42.04 19.38
CA GLN A 219 3.55 -41.70 18.01
C GLN A 219 5.07 -41.54 17.88
N LYS A 220 5.64 -42.55 17.22
CA LYS A 220 7.02 -42.70 16.79
C LYS A 220 7.36 -41.66 15.70
N PRO A 221 8.48 -40.91 15.79
CA PRO A 221 8.85 -39.95 14.75
C PRO A 221 9.45 -40.67 13.52
N PRO A 222 9.05 -40.32 12.28
CA PRO A 222 9.83 -40.68 11.12
C PRO A 222 11.00 -39.70 10.93
N ALA A 223 12.21 -40.25 10.91
CA ALA A 223 13.39 -39.59 10.38
C ALA A 223 13.22 -39.39 8.87
N GLY A 224 13.37 -38.14 8.39
CA GLY A 224 13.18 -37.80 6.99
C GLY A 224 13.89 -36.52 6.57
N THR A 225 15.19 -36.67 6.29
CA THR A 225 15.99 -36.02 5.23
C THR A 225 15.59 -34.62 4.74
N GLY A 226 16.52 -33.68 4.95
CA GLY A 226 16.50 -32.33 4.40
C GLY A 226 16.45 -32.28 2.88
N GLY A 227 15.47 -31.57 2.36
CA GLY A 227 15.42 -31.08 0.99
C GLY A 227 15.54 -29.57 0.99
N VAL A 228 16.68 -29.05 0.53
CA VAL A 228 16.87 -27.64 0.18
C VAL A 228 15.92 -27.32 -0.98
N GLN A 229 14.79 -26.68 -0.66
CA GLN A 229 13.81 -26.26 -1.65
C GLN A 229 14.31 -24.99 -2.33
N LYS A 230 15.06 -25.16 -3.43
CA LYS A 230 15.35 -24.08 -4.39
C LYS A 230 14.04 -23.68 -5.08
N GLY A 231 13.34 -22.71 -4.52
CA GLY A 231 12.16 -22.09 -5.12
C GLY A 231 12.55 -21.24 -6.33
N GLY A 232 12.70 -21.89 -7.48
CA GLY A 232 12.81 -21.22 -8.77
C GLY A 232 11.52 -20.48 -9.11
N PHE A 233 11.66 -19.19 -9.41
CA PHE A 233 10.65 -18.31 -9.98
C PHE A 233 10.12 -18.90 -11.31
N SER A 234 9.04 -19.67 -11.26
CA SER A 234 8.38 -20.27 -12.44
C SER A 234 7.14 -19.48 -12.87
N PHE A 235 7.21 -18.14 -12.84
CA PHE A 235 6.09 -17.27 -13.23
C PHE A 235 6.06 -16.95 -14.74
N LEU A 236 7.12 -17.29 -15.50
CA LEU A 236 7.22 -16.95 -16.93
C LEU A 236 6.75 -18.04 -17.90
N ALA A 237 6.40 -19.25 -17.43
CA ALA A 237 6.04 -20.37 -18.33
C ALA A 237 4.55 -20.46 -18.70
N ARG A 238 3.68 -19.52 -18.27
CA ARG A 238 2.22 -19.60 -18.50
C ARG A 238 1.64 -18.63 -19.52
N LEU A 239 2.48 -17.94 -20.30
CA LEU A 239 2.05 -16.97 -21.32
C LEU A 239 2.25 -17.45 -22.77
N SER A 240 2.72 -18.69 -23.01
CA SER A 240 2.93 -19.21 -24.37
C SER A 240 1.74 -19.98 -24.96
N ASP A 241 0.69 -20.27 -24.20
CA ASP A 241 -0.45 -21.12 -24.64
C ASP A 241 -1.72 -20.34 -25.01
N ILE A 242 -1.61 -19.05 -25.36
CA ILE A 242 -2.71 -18.29 -25.98
C ILE A 242 -2.32 -18.01 -27.43
N LYS A 243 -2.69 -18.95 -28.31
CA LYS A 243 -2.75 -18.79 -29.77
C LYS A 243 -4.11 -19.24 -30.25
#